data_AF-A0A086ZG42-F1
#
_entry.id   AF-A0A086ZG42-F1
#
_cell.length_a   1.000
_cell.length_b   1.000
_cell.length_c   1.000
_cell.angle_alpha   90.00
_cell.angle_beta   90.00
_cell.angle_gamma   90.00
#
_symmetry.space_group_name_H-M   'P 1'
#
loop_
_entity.id
_entity.type
_entity.pdbx_description
1 polymer ?
#
loop_
_entity_poly.entity_id
_entity_poly.type
_entity_poly.pdbx_seq_one_letter_code
_entity_poly.pdbx_strand_id
1 'polypeptide(L)'
;MMDAVGVTIQSRKRGEASAREQSRQRSATAPRDPKAEGQRHHKVRSYDAPGLTSSPVLSIERLEKAARVLQRRRMREGCEVADGGWLEHPLEQWCANLENGVRTSDERRLKAETGPVKRLRADEGLLPSTVGVQENMPQHGLDRMSLLSVSSQQALSVAMAQSLPVRDALILSLVGDFYGEHGRRTMCDFIAKPHDAANVRLLYRTLAAAFNDGTTRPDFERCMHGVAMLKPMTENGLERFCVQPCCVTAYALWWLDEPSARAYVLRALKHDEQCVLARVLLSAIVKGTRPAWAQAAVGI
;
A
#
# COMPACT_ATOMS: atom_id res chain seq x y z
N MET A 1 14.44 -6.01 -31.71
CA MET A 1 14.29 -4.75 -32.46
C MET A 1 13.12 -3.98 -31.87
N MET A 2 13.38 -3.21 -30.82
CA MET A 2 12.51 -2.14 -30.31
C MET A 2 13.44 -1.11 -29.65
N ASP A 3 13.42 0.09 -30.22
CA ASP A 3 14.39 1.15 -30.03
C ASP A 3 14.22 1.94 -28.74
N ALA A 4 15.37 2.37 -28.23
CA ALA A 4 15.55 3.26 -27.11
C ALA A 4 15.16 4.69 -27.48
N VAL A 5 14.28 5.30 -26.69
CA VAL A 5 14.02 6.75 -26.75
C VAL A 5 15.07 7.45 -25.88
N GLY A 6 16.12 7.92 -26.53
CA GLY A 6 17.11 8.83 -25.96
C GLY A 6 16.54 10.23 -25.79
N VAL A 7 16.74 10.80 -24.60
CA VAL A 7 16.49 12.23 -24.34
C VAL A 7 17.82 12.91 -24.07
N THR A 8 18.17 13.81 -24.98
CA THR A 8 19.37 14.64 -25.03
C THR A 8 19.42 15.63 -23.86
N ILE A 9 20.44 15.52 -23.02
CA ILE A 9 20.80 16.54 -22.01
C ILE A 9 21.68 17.59 -22.68
N GLN A 10 21.12 18.76 -22.98
CA GLN A 10 21.91 19.93 -23.38
C GLN A 10 22.45 20.66 -22.14
N SER A 11 23.75 20.87 -22.17
CA SER A 11 24.56 21.50 -21.15
C SER A 11 24.52 23.03 -21.30
N ARG A 12 24.17 23.75 -20.23
CA ARG A 12 24.50 25.17 -20.06
C ARG A 12 25.25 25.37 -18.75
N LYS A 13 26.57 25.52 -18.86
CA LYS A 13 27.46 26.10 -17.83
C LYS A 13 27.64 27.59 -18.13
N ARG A 14 27.51 28.42 -17.09
CA ARG A 14 27.96 29.82 -16.87
C ARG A 14 26.80 30.57 -16.22
N GLY A 15 26.91 31.14 -15.03
CA GLY A 15 28.00 31.27 -14.09
C GLY A 15 27.42 32.01 -12.89
N GLU A 16 27.67 31.53 -11.68
CA GLU A 16 27.26 32.20 -10.44
C GLU A 16 28.15 31.68 -9.31
N ALA A 17 29.45 31.89 -9.49
CA ALA A 17 30.46 31.78 -8.45
C ALA A 17 30.81 33.21 -8.01
N SER A 18 29.96 33.83 -7.17
CA SER A 18 30.30 35.03 -6.41
C SER A 18 29.16 35.44 -5.45
N ALA A 19 28.79 34.59 -4.50
CA ALA A 19 27.89 35.00 -3.40
C ALA A 19 28.02 34.17 -2.10
N ARG A 20 29.01 33.26 -2.00
CA ARG A 20 29.16 32.34 -0.85
C ARG A 20 30.26 32.70 0.15
N GLU A 21 30.91 33.85 0.01
CA GLU A 21 32.11 34.18 0.80
C GLU A 21 31.94 35.36 1.79
N GLN A 22 30.71 35.80 2.13
CA GLN A 22 30.52 36.98 3.02
C GLN A 22 29.50 36.84 4.16
N SER A 23 28.97 35.64 4.44
CA SER A 23 28.13 35.42 5.64
C SER A 23 28.72 34.41 6.63
N ARG A 24 29.97 33.98 6.43
CA ARG A 24 30.74 33.18 7.40
C ARG A 24 31.67 34.09 8.19
N GLN A 25 31.11 34.91 9.08
CA GLN A 25 31.80 35.53 10.22
C GLN A 25 30.75 36.31 11.03
N ARG A 26 30.69 36.08 12.35
CA ARG A 26 29.60 36.38 13.33
C ARG A 26 28.62 35.19 13.41
N SER A 27 28.58 34.34 14.43
CA SER A 27 28.94 34.50 15.84
C SER A 27 29.29 33.15 16.43
N ALA A 28 30.39 33.08 17.17
CA ALA A 28 30.75 31.97 18.03
C ALA A 28 30.38 32.31 19.49
N THR A 29 30.00 31.27 20.22
CA THR A 29 30.13 31.07 21.68
C THR A 29 29.25 31.88 22.65
N ALA A 30 28.24 31.20 23.21
CA ALA A 30 27.77 31.37 24.58
C ALA A 30 27.34 29.99 25.15
N PRO A 31 27.45 29.74 26.47
CA PRO A 31 27.67 28.41 27.05
C PRO A 31 26.39 27.59 27.30
N ARG A 32 26.56 26.26 27.39
CA ARG A 32 25.55 25.25 27.73
C ARG A 32 25.37 25.17 29.25
N ASP A 33 24.16 25.39 29.74
CA ASP A 33 23.73 25.05 31.10
C ASP A 33 23.07 23.65 31.12
N PRO A 34 23.50 22.72 32.00
CA PRO A 34 22.91 21.40 32.11
C PRO A 34 21.97 21.35 33.33
N LYS A 35 20.66 21.58 33.12
CA LYS A 35 19.56 21.13 34.02
C LYS A 35 18.21 21.61 33.49
N ALA A 36 17.56 20.76 32.67
CA ALA A 36 16.13 20.83 32.41
C ALA A 36 15.62 19.46 31.93
N GLU A 37 15.86 18.41 32.72
CA GLU A 37 15.07 17.17 32.66
C GLU A 37 13.69 17.47 33.26
N GLY A 38 12.82 18.06 32.45
CA GLY A 38 11.41 18.22 32.73
C GLY A 38 10.63 17.27 31.83
N GLN A 39 10.01 16.27 32.45
CA GLN A 39 9.05 15.32 31.90
C GLN A 39 8.23 15.91 30.74
N ARG A 40 8.63 15.60 29.50
CA ARG A 40 7.76 15.78 28.34
C ARG A 40 6.75 14.66 28.36
N HIS A 41 5.64 14.87 29.07
CA HIS A 41 4.41 14.16 28.80
C HIS A 41 4.10 14.34 27.31
N HIS A 42 4.32 13.29 26.52
CA HIS A 42 3.77 13.18 25.18
C HIS A 42 2.24 13.17 25.33
N LYS A 43 1.66 14.37 25.33
CA LYS A 43 0.23 14.55 25.15
C LYS A 43 -0.04 14.19 23.70
N VAL A 44 -0.35 12.92 23.46
CA VAL A 44 -0.94 12.44 22.21
C VAL A 44 -2.18 13.29 21.99
N ARG A 45 -2.07 14.33 21.18
CA ARG A 45 -3.24 15.03 20.66
C ARG A 45 -3.88 14.02 19.72
N SER A 46 -4.98 13.43 20.17
CA SER A 46 -5.97 12.82 19.28
C SER A 46 -6.39 13.90 18.28
N TYR A 47 -5.75 13.91 17.12
CA TYR A 47 -6.10 14.82 16.03
C TYR A 47 -7.24 14.17 15.26
N ASP A 48 -8.47 14.35 15.75
CA ASP A 48 -9.63 14.20 14.89
C ASP A 48 -9.53 15.27 13.81
N ALA A 49 -9.24 14.85 12.57
CA ALA A 49 -9.16 15.77 11.44
C ALA A 49 -10.47 16.59 11.38
N PRO A 50 -10.42 17.93 11.52
CA PRO A 50 -11.61 18.74 11.68
C PRO A 50 -12.50 18.62 10.44
N GLY A 51 -13.66 17.96 10.61
CA GLY A 51 -14.67 17.77 9.56
C GLY A 51 -15.06 16.32 9.24
N LEU A 52 -14.38 15.32 9.81
CA LEU A 52 -14.81 13.91 9.73
C LEU A 52 -15.79 13.62 10.87
N THR A 53 -17.10 13.65 10.61
CA THR A 53 -18.11 13.32 11.63
C THR A 53 -18.16 11.81 11.89
N SER A 54 -18.68 11.37 13.04
CA SER A 54 -18.72 9.96 13.45
C SER A 54 -19.79 9.11 12.75
N SER A 55 -20.52 9.64 11.75
CA SER A 55 -21.61 8.88 11.14
C SER A 55 -21.05 7.61 10.47
N PRO A 56 -21.73 6.46 10.64
CA PRO A 56 -21.17 5.14 10.37
C PRO A 56 -21.13 4.76 8.88
N VAL A 57 -21.53 5.66 7.98
CA VAL A 57 -21.68 5.37 6.55
C VAL A 57 -20.91 6.37 5.71
N LEU A 58 -20.22 5.87 4.68
CA LEU A 58 -19.61 6.68 3.63
C LEU A 58 -20.71 7.33 2.78
N SER A 59 -20.70 8.66 2.63
CA SER A 59 -21.60 9.37 1.72
C SER A 59 -20.82 10.28 0.78
N ILE A 60 -21.34 10.47 -0.43
CA ILE A 60 -20.65 11.24 -1.47
C ILE A 60 -20.44 12.68 -1.03
N GLU A 61 -21.44 13.29 -0.38
CA GLU A 61 -21.34 14.66 0.15
C GLU A 61 -20.19 14.82 1.15
N ARG A 62 -19.98 13.81 2.01
CA ARG A 62 -18.91 13.82 3.01
C ARG A 62 -17.54 13.64 2.37
N LEU A 63 -17.42 12.72 1.41
CA LEU A 63 -16.19 12.51 0.64
C LEU A 63 -15.81 13.79 -0.11
N GLU A 64 -16.77 14.45 -0.76
CA GLU A 64 -16.59 15.73 -1.45
C GLU A 64 -16.18 16.86 -0.49
N LYS A 65 -16.84 16.96 0.66
CA LYS A 65 -16.49 17.95 1.68
C LYS A 65 -15.06 17.74 2.17
N ALA A 66 -14.68 16.50 2.47
CA ALA A 66 -13.32 16.16 2.89
C ALA A 66 -12.29 16.42 1.80
N ALA A 67 -12.59 16.08 0.53
CA ALA A 67 -11.75 16.39 -0.61
C ALA A 67 -11.48 17.89 -0.75
N ARG A 68 -12.50 18.74 -0.56
CA ARG A 68 -12.33 20.20 -0.52
C ARG A 68 -11.49 20.67 0.66
N VAL A 69 -11.63 20.04 1.83
CA VAL A 69 -10.81 20.37 3.02
C VAL A 69 -9.34 20.03 2.76
N LEU A 70 -9.04 18.81 2.29
CA LEU A 70 -7.68 18.40 1.98
C LEU A 70 -7.04 19.31 0.92
N GLN A 71 -7.78 19.61 -0.16
CA GLN A 71 -7.29 20.51 -1.20
C GLN A 71 -6.95 21.90 -0.63
N ARG A 72 -7.81 22.49 0.21
CA ARG A 72 -7.53 23.78 0.85
C ARG A 72 -6.32 23.72 1.78
N ARG A 73 -6.11 22.62 2.51
CA ARG A 73 -4.93 22.45 3.35
C ARG A 73 -3.66 22.40 2.50
N ARG A 74 -3.65 21.62 1.40
CA ARG A 74 -2.52 21.57 0.46
C ARG A 74 -2.17 22.95 -0.09
N MET A 75 -3.17 23.77 -0.42
CA MET A 75 -2.95 25.14 -0.90
C MET A 75 -2.36 26.08 0.16
N ARG A 76 -2.62 25.86 1.46
CA ARG A 76 -2.14 26.73 2.55
C ARG A 76 -0.81 26.27 3.14
N GLU A 77 -0.64 24.96 3.30
CA GLU A 77 0.42 24.34 4.09
C GLU A 77 1.46 23.61 3.20
N GLY A 78 1.16 23.42 1.91
CA GLY A 78 1.92 22.57 0.99
C GLY A 78 1.46 21.11 1.05
N CYS A 79 1.71 20.35 -0.02
CA CYS A 79 1.27 18.96 -0.14
C CYS A 79 1.85 18.05 0.94
N GLU A 80 3.15 18.15 1.21
CA GLU A 80 3.85 17.30 2.19
C GLU A 80 3.24 17.43 3.59
N VAL A 81 3.08 18.66 4.09
CA VAL A 81 2.55 18.92 5.43
C VAL A 81 1.06 18.54 5.52
N ALA A 82 0.28 18.89 4.50
CA ALA A 82 -1.14 18.60 4.48
C ALA A 82 -1.41 17.08 4.44
N ASP A 83 -0.71 16.34 3.59
CA ASP A 83 -0.89 14.89 3.45
C ASP A 83 -0.36 14.15 4.68
N GLY A 84 0.79 14.55 5.22
CA GLY A 84 1.35 13.96 6.44
C GLY A 84 0.37 14.04 7.61
N GLY A 85 -0.19 15.23 7.88
CA GLY A 85 -1.18 15.39 8.94
C GLY A 85 -2.57 14.82 8.62
N TRP A 86 -2.92 14.63 7.34
CA TRP A 86 -4.19 14.01 6.93
C TRP A 86 -4.16 12.48 7.07
N LEU A 87 -2.99 11.89 6.82
CA LEU A 87 -2.80 10.44 6.73
C LEU A 87 -2.12 9.81 7.94
N GLU A 88 -1.67 10.60 8.92
CA GLU A 88 -1.02 10.10 10.14
C GLU A 88 -1.79 8.94 10.81
N HIS A 89 -3.02 9.20 11.24
CA HIS A 89 -3.86 8.19 11.90
C HIS A 89 -4.37 7.09 10.94
N PRO A 90 -4.86 7.38 9.71
CA PRO A 90 -5.25 6.32 8.78
C PRO A 90 -4.13 5.35 8.41
N LEU A 91 -2.88 5.83 8.24
CA LEU A 91 -1.73 4.97 7.96
C LEU A 91 -1.27 4.20 9.20
N GLU A 92 -1.37 4.79 10.39
CA GLU A 92 -1.13 4.06 11.64
C GLU A 92 -2.10 2.87 11.78
N GLN A 93 -3.40 3.09 11.59
CA GLN A 93 -4.40 2.02 11.61
C GLN A 93 -4.15 0.96 10.52
N TRP A 94 -3.85 1.41 9.30
CA TRP A 94 -3.51 0.51 8.19
C TRP A 94 -2.34 -0.41 8.54
N CYS A 95 -1.20 0.15 8.95
CA CYS A 95 -0.01 -0.63 9.30
C CYS A 95 -0.26 -1.57 10.49
N ALA A 96 -0.92 -1.09 11.55
CA ALA A 96 -1.25 -1.92 12.70
C ALA A 96 -2.10 -3.14 12.32
N ASN A 97 -3.08 -2.96 11.44
CA ASN A 97 -3.98 -4.03 11.01
C ASN A 97 -3.32 -4.99 10.00
N LEU A 98 -2.36 -4.54 9.19
CA LEU A 98 -1.52 -5.43 8.38
C LEU A 98 -0.68 -6.36 9.26
N GLU A 99 -0.15 -5.84 10.38
CA GLU A 99 0.74 -6.58 11.27
C GLU A 99 0.01 -7.46 12.30
N ASN A 100 -1.23 -7.14 12.64
CA ASN A 100 -2.02 -7.97 13.55
C ASN A 100 -2.44 -9.33 12.94
N GLY A 101 -2.15 -9.57 11.65
CA GLY A 101 -2.13 -10.91 11.05
C GLY A 101 -0.87 -11.72 11.34
N VAL A 102 0.18 -11.11 11.87
CA VAL A 102 1.51 -11.71 12.12
C VAL A 102 1.58 -12.43 13.47
N ARG A 103 0.45 -12.87 14.03
CA ARG A 103 0.42 -13.69 15.25
C ARG A 103 -0.35 -14.99 15.07
N THR A 104 -0.13 -15.70 13.96
CA THR A 104 -0.25 -17.16 14.02
C THR A 104 1.11 -17.73 14.41
N SER A 105 1.14 -18.27 15.62
CA SER A 105 2.23 -19.02 16.26
C SER A 105 2.65 -20.31 15.51
N ASP A 106 2.26 -20.46 14.23
CA ASP A 106 2.38 -21.72 13.49
C ASP A 106 3.63 -21.81 12.62
N GLU A 107 4.27 -20.69 12.21
CA GLU A 107 5.53 -20.76 11.45
C GLU A 107 6.73 -21.24 12.28
N ARG A 108 6.75 -20.94 13.59
CA ARG A 108 7.77 -21.49 14.49
C ARG A 108 7.55 -22.97 14.78
N ARG A 109 6.31 -23.45 14.61
CA ARG A 109 5.93 -24.83 14.86
C ARG A 109 6.13 -25.71 13.63
N LEU A 110 5.83 -25.21 12.43
CA LEU A 110 6.14 -25.92 11.17
C LEU A 110 7.65 -26.11 10.95
N LYS A 111 8.49 -25.15 11.35
CA LYS A 111 9.96 -25.32 11.31
C LYS A 111 10.50 -26.30 12.36
N ALA A 112 9.73 -26.59 13.41
CA ALA A 112 10.09 -27.55 14.45
C ALA A 112 9.60 -28.98 14.17
N GLU A 113 8.51 -29.13 13.38
CA GLU A 113 7.87 -30.42 13.13
C GLU A 113 8.32 -31.11 11.83
N THR A 114 9.05 -30.43 10.93
CA THR A 114 9.65 -31.08 9.75
C THR A 114 11.03 -31.69 10.05
N GLY A 115 11.03 -32.79 10.82
CA GLY A 115 12.13 -33.76 10.82
C GLY A 115 12.08 -34.65 9.56
N PRO A 116 13.15 -35.40 9.22
CA PRO A 116 13.27 -36.07 7.93
C PRO A 116 12.22 -37.19 7.79
N VAL A 117 11.33 -37.04 6.82
CA VAL A 117 10.27 -38.00 6.50
C VAL A 117 10.88 -39.30 5.96
N LYS A 118 10.73 -40.41 6.69
CA LYS A 118 10.98 -41.76 6.17
C LYS A 118 9.88 -42.11 5.18
N ARG A 119 10.27 -42.38 3.92
CA ARG A 119 9.40 -42.95 2.88
C ARG A 119 8.87 -44.32 3.31
N LEU A 120 7.56 -44.45 3.46
CA LEU A 120 6.86 -45.73 3.50
C LEU A 120 6.19 -45.96 2.14
N ARG A 121 6.40 -47.18 1.62
CA ARG A 121 6.00 -47.64 0.29
C ARG A 121 4.48 -47.73 0.15
N ALA A 122 4.04 -47.54 -1.09
CA ALA A 122 2.69 -47.80 -1.57
C ALA A 122 2.33 -49.28 -1.41
N ASP A 123 1.07 -49.54 -1.07
CA ASP A 123 0.39 -50.76 -1.50
C ASP A 123 -1.10 -50.44 -1.78
N GLU A 124 -1.64 -51.19 -2.72
CA GLU A 124 -2.80 -50.92 -3.56
C GLU A 124 -4.16 -51.05 -2.84
N GLY A 125 -5.19 -50.41 -3.41
CA GLY A 125 -6.55 -50.94 -3.32
C GLY A 125 -7.70 -49.92 -3.17
N LEU A 126 -8.51 -49.86 -4.24
CA LEU A 126 -9.95 -49.59 -4.24
C LEU A 126 -10.45 -48.13 -4.17
N LEU A 127 -10.93 -47.62 -5.33
CA LEU A 127 -11.75 -46.41 -5.42
C LEU A 127 -13.22 -46.71 -5.04
N PRO A 128 -13.92 -45.74 -4.42
CA PRO A 128 -15.34 -45.53 -4.68
C PRO A 128 -15.63 -44.14 -5.25
N SER A 129 -16.21 -44.17 -6.46
CA SER A 129 -17.29 -43.32 -7.00
C SER A 129 -17.64 -41.98 -6.32
N THR A 130 -17.47 -40.91 -7.11
CA THR A 130 -18.35 -39.72 -7.25
C THR A 130 -19.23 -39.34 -6.06
N VAL A 131 -18.79 -38.36 -5.27
CA VAL A 131 -19.63 -37.49 -4.44
C VAL A 131 -19.11 -36.06 -4.54
N GLY A 132 -20.04 -35.10 -4.62
CA GLY A 132 -19.90 -33.74 -5.13
C GLY A 132 -18.71 -32.91 -4.63
N VAL A 133 -18.09 -32.21 -5.58
CA VAL A 133 -17.22 -31.06 -5.32
C VAL A 133 -18.12 -29.92 -4.85
N GLN A 134 -18.32 -29.83 -3.54
CA GLN A 134 -18.84 -28.64 -2.90
C GLN A 134 -17.63 -27.78 -2.55
N GLU A 135 -17.49 -26.67 -3.27
CA GLU A 135 -16.52 -25.60 -3.02
C GLU A 135 -16.69 -25.07 -1.60
N ASN A 136 -15.92 -25.62 -0.66
CA ASN A 136 -15.79 -25.07 0.68
C ASN A 136 -14.46 -24.32 0.75
N MET A 137 -14.47 -23.08 0.27
CA MET A 137 -13.48 -22.09 0.68
C MET A 137 -13.66 -21.87 2.19
N PRO A 138 -12.64 -22.05 3.03
CA PRO A 138 -12.80 -21.91 4.48
C PRO A 138 -13.10 -20.45 4.83
N GLN A 139 -14.35 -20.17 5.18
CA GLN A 139 -14.84 -18.84 5.62
C GLN A 139 -14.42 -18.49 7.06
N HIS A 140 -13.57 -19.31 7.71
CA HIS A 140 -13.30 -19.22 9.15
C HIS A 140 -12.15 -18.28 9.55
N GLY A 141 -11.60 -17.47 8.63
CA GLY A 141 -10.51 -16.53 8.91
C GLY A 141 -10.88 -15.04 8.98
N LEU A 142 -12.10 -14.65 8.56
CA LEU A 142 -12.46 -13.24 8.36
C LEU A 142 -13.08 -12.56 9.61
N ASP A 143 -13.39 -13.32 10.65
CA ASP A 143 -14.30 -12.89 11.73
C ASP A 143 -13.63 -12.08 12.88
N ARG A 144 -12.33 -11.80 12.79
CA ARG A 144 -11.63 -10.86 13.71
C ARG A 144 -10.67 -9.92 12.99
N MET A 145 -11.01 -9.52 11.77
CA MET A 145 -10.24 -8.49 11.07
C MET A 145 -10.60 -7.13 11.68
N SER A 146 -9.66 -6.50 12.37
CA SER A 146 -9.78 -5.09 12.74
C SER A 146 -9.83 -4.28 11.45
N LEU A 147 -11.03 -3.83 11.09
CA LEU A 147 -11.24 -3.00 9.91
C LEU A 147 -10.80 -1.56 10.21
N LEU A 148 -10.49 -0.80 9.15
CA LEU A 148 -10.29 0.63 9.27
C LEU A 148 -11.56 1.31 9.79
N SER A 149 -11.41 2.34 10.63
CA SER A 149 -12.55 3.19 10.99
C SER A 149 -13.14 3.86 9.74
N VAL A 150 -14.42 4.23 9.78
CA VAL A 150 -15.07 4.94 8.66
C VAL A 150 -14.35 6.27 8.36
N SER A 151 -13.82 6.95 9.38
CA SER A 151 -13.02 8.16 9.20
C SER A 151 -11.70 7.89 8.47
N SER A 152 -11.00 6.80 8.79
CA SER A 152 -9.78 6.37 8.09
C SER A 152 -10.07 5.93 6.66
N GLN A 153 -11.17 5.20 6.44
CA GLN A 153 -11.64 4.83 5.09
C GLN A 153 -11.91 6.08 4.24
N GLN A 154 -12.64 7.05 4.79
CA GLN A 154 -12.91 8.34 4.13
C GLN A 154 -11.61 9.09 3.84
N ALA A 155 -10.69 9.18 4.80
CA ALA A 155 -9.43 9.88 4.64
C ALA A 155 -8.56 9.27 3.53
N LEU A 156 -8.42 7.94 3.52
CA LEU A 156 -7.66 7.21 2.50
C LEU A 156 -8.29 7.32 1.12
N SER A 157 -9.61 7.13 1.01
CA SER A 157 -10.33 7.26 -0.26
C SER A 157 -10.15 8.64 -0.88
N VAL A 158 -10.29 9.70 -0.07
CA VAL A 158 -10.09 11.09 -0.51
C VAL A 158 -8.64 11.35 -0.91
N ALA A 159 -7.68 10.92 -0.07
CA ALA A 159 -6.27 11.18 -0.33
C ALA A 159 -5.79 10.49 -1.61
N MET A 160 -6.16 9.21 -1.82
CA MET A 160 -5.81 8.47 -3.04
C MET A 160 -6.47 9.08 -4.28
N ALA A 161 -7.73 9.51 -4.19
CA ALA A 161 -8.42 10.16 -5.31
C ALA A 161 -7.76 11.47 -5.77
N GLN A 162 -6.96 12.10 -4.91
CA GLN A 162 -6.26 13.35 -5.19
C GLN A 162 -4.73 13.21 -5.30
N SER A 163 -4.16 12.03 -5.04
CA SER A 163 -2.71 11.82 -4.99
C SER A 163 -2.35 10.36 -5.22
N LEU A 164 -1.78 10.06 -6.40
CA LEU A 164 -1.31 8.72 -6.75
C LEU A 164 -0.20 8.18 -5.81
N PRO A 165 0.72 9.02 -5.26
CA PRO A 165 1.68 8.55 -4.27
C PRO A 165 1.06 7.85 -3.06
N VAL A 166 -0.15 8.24 -2.65
CA VAL A 166 -0.86 7.56 -1.55
C VAL A 166 -1.23 6.15 -1.95
N ARG A 167 -1.80 5.96 -3.14
CA ARG A 167 -2.11 4.63 -3.69
C ARG A 167 -0.87 3.76 -3.77
N ASP A 168 0.21 4.31 -4.31
CA ASP A 168 1.47 3.60 -4.52
C ASP A 168 2.10 3.18 -3.18
N ALA A 169 2.02 4.03 -2.15
CA ALA A 169 2.44 3.67 -0.80
C ALA A 169 1.64 2.49 -0.24
N LEU A 170 0.31 2.44 -0.45
CA LEU A 170 -0.49 1.27 -0.05
C LEU A 170 -0.10 0.01 -0.81
N ILE A 171 0.11 0.07 -2.13
CA ILE A 171 0.56 -1.10 -2.92
C ILE A 171 1.92 -1.59 -2.40
N LEU A 172 2.88 -0.68 -2.22
CA LEU A 172 4.20 -1.00 -1.68
C LEU A 172 4.08 -1.70 -0.33
N SER A 173 3.22 -1.18 0.56
CA SER A 173 2.99 -1.79 1.87
C SER A 173 2.34 -3.17 1.83
N LEU A 174 1.85 -3.66 0.68
CA LEU A 174 1.31 -5.00 0.55
C LEU A 174 2.30 -5.97 -0.10
N VAL A 175 3.11 -5.48 -1.03
CA VAL A 175 3.93 -6.34 -1.91
C VAL A 175 5.43 -6.25 -1.65
N GLY A 176 5.89 -5.30 -0.85
CA GLY A 176 7.28 -5.18 -0.44
C GLY A 176 7.51 -5.52 1.03
N ASP A 177 8.79 -5.68 1.39
CA ASP A 177 9.25 -6.06 2.73
C ASP A 177 9.20 -4.89 3.74
N PHE A 178 8.06 -4.22 3.84
CA PHE A 178 7.88 -3.00 4.63
C PHE A 178 7.09 -3.28 5.91
N TYR A 179 7.74 -3.70 6.98
CA TYR A 179 7.08 -4.06 8.24
C TYR A 179 7.28 -3.01 9.33
N GLY A 180 6.35 -2.95 10.29
CA GLY A 180 6.46 -2.14 11.49
C GLY A 180 6.49 -0.65 11.21
N GLU A 181 7.09 0.05 12.18
CA GLU A 181 7.40 1.47 12.10
C GLU A 181 8.28 1.83 10.90
N HIS A 182 9.12 0.92 10.41
CA HIS A 182 9.92 1.14 9.20
C HIS A 182 9.02 1.22 7.96
N GLY A 183 8.06 0.31 7.83
CA GLY A 183 7.10 0.33 6.73
C GLY A 183 6.25 1.60 6.75
N ARG A 184 5.73 1.97 7.92
CA ARG A 184 4.96 3.21 8.09
C ARG A 184 5.75 4.46 7.71
N ARG A 185 7.00 4.56 8.17
CA ARG A 185 7.89 5.69 7.83
C ARG A 185 8.17 5.74 6.33
N THR A 186 8.42 4.59 5.70
CA THR A 186 8.65 4.50 4.25
C THR A 186 7.42 4.96 3.47
N MET A 187 6.21 4.59 3.89
CA MET A 187 4.97 5.08 3.27
C MET A 187 4.84 6.60 3.41
N CYS A 188 5.08 7.15 4.60
CA CYS A 188 5.04 8.60 4.82
C CYS A 188 6.08 9.34 3.96
N ASP A 189 7.31 8.83 3.89
CA ASP A 189 8.38 9.41 3.06
C ASP A 189 8.02 9.36 1.57
N PHE A 190 7.38 8.27 1.13
CA PHE A 190 6.92 8.11 -0.25
C PHE A 190 5.85 9.14 -0.63
N ILE A 191 4.88 9.34 0.25
CA ILE A 191 3.78 10.29 0.06
C ILE A 191 4.30 11.74 0.09
N ALA A 192 5.20 12.05 1.02
CA ALA A 192 5.78 13.37 1.18
C ALA A 192 6.69 13.76 0.00
N LYS A 193 7.49 12.80 -0.50
CA LYS A 193 8.57 13.04 -1.47
C LYS A 193 8.47 12.09 -2.67
N PRO A 194 7.37 12.14 -3.45
CA PRO A 194 7.11 11.16 -4.51
C PRO A 194 8.10 11.24 -5.69
N HIS A 195 8.78 12.37 -5.85
CA HIS A 195 9.78 12.59 -6.90
C HIS A 195 11.23 12.43 -6.41
N ASP A 196 11.42 12.08 -5.13
CA ASP A 196 12.76 11.77 -4.65
C ASP A 196 13.30 10.54 -5.39
N ALA A 197 14.54 10.63 -5.87
CA ALA A 197 15.11 9.60 -6.71
C ALA A 197 15.22 8.24 -5.99
N ALA A 198 15.38 8.21 -4.66
CA ALA A 198 15.38 6.97 -3.90
C ALA A 198 13.98 6.35 -3.85
N ASN A 199 12.93 7.15 -3.62
CA ASN A 199 11.55 6.70 -3.61
C ASN A 199 11.11 6.16 -4.98
N VAL A 200 11.45 6.88 -6.06
CA VAL A 200 11.17 6.42 -7.43
C VAL A 200 11.85 5.08 -7.70
N ARG A 201 13.14 4.94 -7.39
CA ARG A 201 13.86 3.67 -7.56
C ARG A 201 13.26 2.55 -6.72
N LEU A 202 12.83 2.83 -5.50
CA LEU A 202 12.20 1.86 -4.63
C LEU A 202 10.88 1.35 -5.25
N LEU A 203 10.00 2.26 -5.66
CA LEU A 203 8.74 1.92 -6.33
C LEU A 203 8.97 1.01 -7.54
N TYR A 204 9.82 1.45 -8.46
CA TYR A 204 10.08 0.70 -9.69
C TYR A 204 10.65 -0.69 -9.40
N ARG A 205 11.61 -0.81 -8.47
CA ARG A 205 12.18 -2.11 -8.11
C ARG A 205 11.13 -3.05 -7.50
N THR A 206 10.35 -2.56 -6.54
CA THR A 206 9.34 -3.38 -5.86
C THR A 206 8.24 -3.82 -6.83
N LEU A 207 7.71 -2.91 -7.66
CA LEU A 207 6.68 -3.28 -8.64
C LEU A 207 7.24 -4.17 -9.76
N ALA A 208 8.46 -3.90 -10.26
CA ALA A 208 9.06 -4.73 -11.30
C ALA A 208 9.39 -6.14 -10.81
N ALA A 209 9.75 -6.31 -9.54
CA ALA A 209 9.98 -7.63 -8.95
C ALA A 209 8.72 -8.52 -9.06
N ALA A 210 7.53 -7.96 -8.85
CA ALA A 210 6.28 -8.72 -8.97
C ALA A 210 6.06 -9.33 -10.37
N PHE A 211 6.56 -8.68 -11.43
CA PHE A 211 6.43 -9.16 -12.80
C PHE A 211 7.60 -10.01 -13.28
N ASN A 212 8.79 -9.84 -12.71
CA ASN A 212 10.03 -10.38 -13.29
C ASN A 212 10.80 -11.32 -12.36
N ASP A 213 10.54 -11.29 -11.05
CA ASP A 213 11.28 -12.09 -10.07
C ASP A 213 10.42 -13.23 -9.52
N GLY A 214 10.68 -14.43 -10.02
CA GLY A 214 10.03 -15.66 -9.59
C GLY A 214 10.45 -16.16 -8.21
N THR A 215 11.30 -15.43 -7.47
CA THR A 215 11.71 -15.78 -6.08
C THR A 215 10.96 -14.96 -5.03
N THR A 216 10.59 -13.72 -5.36
CA THR A 216 9.75 -12.87 -4.50
C THR A 216 8.34 -13.47 -4.40
N ARG A 217 7.93 -13.88 -3.20
CA ARG A 217 6.61 -14.47 -2.92
C ARG A 217 5.68 -13.45 -2.24
N PRO A 218 4.37 -13.51 -2.48
CA PRO A 218 3.42 -12.70 -1.73
C PRO A 218 3.36 -13.15 -0.27
N ASP A 219 3.23 -12.17 0.62
CA ASP A 219 2.73 -12.38 1.97
C ASP A 219 1.19 -12.47 1.88
N PHE A 220 0.67 -13.71 1.82
CA PHE A 220 -0.75 -13.98 1.57
C PHE A 220 -1.65 -13.34 2.62
N GLU A 221 -1.35 -13.56 3.90
CA GLU A 221 -2.13 -13.02 5.03
C GLU A 221 -2.14 -11.50 5.00
N ARG A 222 -0.97 -10.88 4.82
CA ARG A 222 -0.85 -9.43 4.72
C ARG A 222 -1.65 -8.85 3.55
N CYS A 223 -1.57 -9.47 2.38
CA CYS A 223 -2.33 -9.03 1.22
C CYS A 223 -3.84 -9.14 1.46
N MET A 224 -4.30 -10.26 2.04
CA MET A 224 -5.71 -10.46 2.35
C MET A 224 -6.22 -9.50 3.44
N HIS A 225 -5.39 -9.17 4.42
CA HIS A 225 -5.67 -8.11 5.40
C HIS A 225 -5.85 -6.74 4.74
N GLY A 226 -4.95 -6.39 3.82
CA GLY A 226 -5.08 -5.20 2.98
C GLY A 226 -6.38 -5.18 2.20
N VAL A 227 -6.70 -6.27 1.52
CA VAL A 227 -7.94 -6.43 0.74
C VAL A 227 -9.18 -6.25 1.62
N ALA A 228 -9.22 -6.89 2.79
CA ALA A 228 -10.35 -6.78 3.72
C ALA A 228 -10.55 -5.34 4.23
N MET A 229 -9.46 -4.63 4.54
CA MET A 229 -9.53 -3.22 4.94
C MET A 229 -10.02 -2.31 3.81
N LEU A 230 -9.68 -2.63 2.55
CA LEU A 230 -10.09 -1.86 1.38
C LEU A 230 -11.54 -2.16 0.94
N LYS A 231 -12.03 -3.37 1.23
CA LYS A 231 -13.33 -3.86 0.76
C LYS A 231 -14.50 -2.89 1.00
N PRO A 232 -14.69 -2.30 2.21
CA PRO A 232 -15.74 -1.31 2.43
C PRO A 232 -15.67 -0.08 1.51
N MET A 233 -14.45 0.38 1.18
CA MET A 233 -14.23 1.51 0.25
C MET A 233 -14.46 1.14 -1.22
N THR A 234 -14.46 -0.15 -1.55
CA THR A 234 -14.73 -0.63 -2.93
C THR A 234 -16.20 -0.99 -3.15
N GLU A 235 -16.86 -1.55 -2.14
CA GLU A 235 -18.26 -2.01 -2.22
C GLU A 235 -19.24 -0.87 -1.96
N ASN A 236 -18.92 -0.02 -0.97
CA ASN A 236 -19.70 1.17 -0.63
C ASN A 236 -19.09 2.45 -1.21
N GLY A 237 -17.99 2.32 -1.96
CA GLY A 237 -17.31 3.45 -2.57
C GLY A 237 -18.17 4.14 -3.61
N LEU A 238 -18.16 5.48 -3.57
CA LEU A 238 -19.00 6.31 -4.42
C LEU A 238 -18.14 7.03 -5.46
N GLU A 239 -18.52 6.89 -6.73
CA GLU A 239 -17.92 7.59 -7.88
C GLU A 239 -16.38 7.45 -7.92
N ARG A 240 -15.66 8.58 -8.11
CA ARG A 240 -14.20 8.58 -8.24
C ARG A 240 -13.45 8.11 -7.00
N PHE A 241 -14.10 8.11 -5.83
CA PHE A 241 -13.44 7.77 -4.57
C PHE A 241 -13.21 6.27 -4.41
N CYS A 242 -13.90 5.42 -5.19
CA CYS A 242 -13.70 3.98 -5.17
C CYS A 242 -12.64 3.50 -6.19
N VAL A 243 -12.27 4.33 -7.17
CA VAL A 243 -11.36 3.96 -8.27
C VAL A 243 -10.01 3.48 -7.74
N GLN A 244 -9.36 4.28 -6.90
CA GLN A 244 -8.04 3.95 -6.39
C GLN A 244 -8.06 2.79 -5.38
N PRO A 245 -9.00 2.72 -4.40
CA PRO A 245 -9.20 1.51 -3.60
C PRO A 245 -9.38 0.25 -4.45
N CYS A 246 -10.19 0.30 -5.52
CA CYS A 246 -10.36 -0.83 -6.43
C CYS A 246 -9.04 -1.21 -7.12
N CYS A 247 -8.21 -0.24 -7.49
CA CYS A 247 -6.91 -0.52 -8.10
C CYS A 247 -5.92 -1.17 -7.12
N VAL A 248 -5.87 -0.73 -5.86
CA VAL A 248 -5.01 -1.35 -4.84
C VAL A 248 -5.47 -2.79 -4.56
N THR A 249 -6.78 -2.99 -4.38
CA THR A 249 -7.38 -4.32 -4.20
C THR A 249 -7.10 -5.23 -5.39
N ALA A 250 -7.30 -4.73 -6.62
CA ALA A 250 -7.02 -5.47 -7.84
C ALA A 250 -5.55 -5.87 -7.96
N TYR A 251 -4.63 -4.96 -7.62
CA TYR A 251 -3.19 -5.26 -7.67
C TYR A 251 -2.82 -6.34 -6.66
N ALA A 252 -3.30 -6.24 -5.42
CA ALA A 252 -3.04 -7.23 -4.38
C ALA A 252 -3.59 -8.60 -4.75
N LEU A 253 -4.83 -8.68 -5.24
CA LEU A 253 -5.42 -9.93 -5.70
C LEU A 253 -4.70 -10.49 -6.92
N TRP A 254 -4.32 -9.65 -7.89
CA TRP A 254 -3.50 -10.11 -9.02
C TRP A 254 -2.16 -10.65 -8.52
N TRP A 255 -1.52 -10.00 -7.56
CA TRP A 255 -0.27 -10.45 -6.94
C TRP A 255 -0.39 -11.79 -6.22
N LEU A 256 -1.56 -12.08 -5.65
CA LEU A 256 -1.93 -13.38 -5.08
C LEU A 256 -2.36 -14.42 -6.12
N ASP A 257 -2.36 -14.04 -7.41
CA ASP A 257 -2.87 -14.86 -8.51
C ASP A 257 -4.37 -15.22 -8.38
N GLU A 258 -5.14 -14.34 -7.75
CA GLU A 258 -6.57 -14.51 -7.51
C GLU A 258 -7.41 -14.03 -8.71
N PRO A 259 -8.28 -14.89 -9.30
CA PRO A 259 -9.13 -14.51 -10.43
C PRO A 259 -10.06 -13.32 -10.15
N SER A 260 -10.41 -13.13 -8.88
CA SER A 260 -11.30 -12.07 -8.40
C SER A 260 -10.74 -10.66 -8.65
N ALA A 261 -9.43 -10.51 -8.91
CA ALA A 261 -8.79 -9.24 -9.28
C ALA A 261 -9.51 -8.53 -10.44
N ARG A 262 -9.99 -9.28 -11.44
CA ARG A 262 -10.66 -8.73 -12.63
C ARG A 262 -11.91 -7.93 -12.28
N ALA A 263 -12.69 -8.36 -11.29
CA ALA A 263 -13.92 -7.66 -10.91
C ALA A 263 -13.63 -6.24 -10.39
N TYR A 264 -12.55 -6.06 -9.62
CA TYR A 264 -12.12 -4.76 -9.13
C TYR A 264 -11.56 -3.86 -10.22
N VAL A 265 -10.80 -4.44 -11.17
CA VAL A 265 -10.33 -3.72 -12.36
C VAL A 265 -11.49 -3.14 -13.16
N LEU A 266 -12.50 -3.96 -13.46
CA LEU A 266 -13.68 -3.53 -14.22
C LEU A 266 -14.49 -2.47 -13.45
N ARG A 267 -14.61 -2.62 -12.12
CA ARG A 267 -15.25 -1.61 -11.28
C ARG A 267 -14.51 -0.26 -11.32
N ALA A 268 -13.18 -0.27 -11.25
CA ALA A 268 -12.39 0.95 -11.39
C ALA A 268 -12.62 1.62 -12.75
N LEU A 269 -12.56 0.85 -13.84
CA LEU A 269 -12.75 1.35 -15.21
C LEU A 269 -14.17 1.86 -15.48
N LYS A 270 -15.19 1.30 -14.82
CA LYS A 270 -16.56 1.81 -14.88
C LYS A 270 -16.67 3.27 -14.40
N HIS A 271 -15.83 3.67 -13.44
CA HIS A 271 -15.84 5.02 -12.87
C HIS A 271 -14.78 5.93 -13.49
N ASP A 272 -13.68 5.37 -13.98
CA ASP A 272 -12.62 6.07 -14.69
C ASP A 272 -11.97 5.17 -15.75
N GLU A 273 -12.44 5.28 -17.00
CA GLU A 273 -11.96 4.51 -18.15
C GLU A 273 -10.49 4.79 -18.50
N GLN A 274 -9.95 5.92 -18.02
CA GLN A 274 -8.59 6.38 -18.26
C GLN A 274 -7.65 6.01 -17.10
N CYS A 275 -8.14 5.32 -16.07
CA CYS A 275 -7.31 4.88 -14.95
C CYS A 275 -6.19 3.94 -15.42
N VAL A 276 -4.97 4.47 -15.50
CA VAL A 276 -3.79 3.78 -16.08
C VAL A 276 -3.52 2.43 -15.41
N LEU A 277 -3.54 2.37 -14.07
CA LEU A 277 -3.25 1.13 -13.35
C LEU A 277 -4.30 0.06 -13.64
N ALA A 278 -5.58 0.43 -13.67
CA ALA A 278 -6.65 -0.50 -14.02
C ALA A 278 -6.50 -1.03 -15.46
N ARG A 279 -6.13 -0.18 -16.43
CA ARG A 279 -5.87 -0.60 -17.81
C ARG A 279 -4.68 -1.55 -17.93
N VAL A 280 -3.59 -1.27 -17.20
CA VAL A 280 -2.40 -2.14 -17.16
C VAL A 280 -2.77 -3.51 -16.59
N LEU A 281 -3.46 -3.54 -15.45
CA LEU A 281 -3.92 -4.80 -14.83
C LEU A 281 -4.90 -5.54 -15.73
N LEU A 282 -5.84 -4.85 -16.39
CA LEU A 282 -6.76 -5.50 -17.34
C LEU A 282 -5.98 -6.13 -18.50
N SER A 283 -5.00 -5.42 -19.06
CA SER A 283 -4.17 -5.96 -20.13
C SER A 283 -3.38 -7.18 -19.67
N ALA A 284 -2.84 -7.18 -18.45
CA ALA A 284 -2.13 -8.32 -17.89
C ALA A 284 -3.07 -9.52 -17.77
N ILE A 285 -4.24 -9.33 -17.15
CA ILE A 285 -5.25 -10.37 -16.93
C ILE A 285 -5.74 -10.97 -18.26
N VAL A 286 -6.11 -10.13 -19.24
CA VAL A 286 -6.63 -10.59 -20.55
C VAL A 286 -5.57 -11.37 -21.34
N LYS A 287 -4.30 -11.02 -21.19
CA LYS A 287 -3.17 -11.72 -21.82
C LYS A 287 -2.70 -12.95 -21.05
N GLY A 288 -3.32 -13.26 -19.90
CA GLY A 288 -2.89 -14.36 -19.03
C GLY A 288 -1.55 -14.11 -18.34
N THR A 289 -1.09 -12.86 -18.25
CA THR A 289 0.12 -12.51 -17.52
C THR A 289 -0.14 -12.60 -16.01
N ARG A 290 0.40 -13.64 -15.41
CA ARG A 290 0.35 -13.92 -13.96
C ARG A 290 1.56 -13.30 -13.25
N PRO A 291 1.55 -13.18 -11.92
CA PRO A 291 2.76 -12.84 -11.16
C PRO A 291 3.93 -13.76 -11.46
N ALA A 292 5.17 -13.25 -11.39
CA ALA A 292 6.36 -14.02 -11.71
C ALA A 292 6.48 -15.31 -10.89
N TRP A 293 6.16 -15.25 -9.60
CA TRP A 293 6.21 -16.42 -8.72
C TRP A 293 5.22 -17.51 -9.12
N ALA A 294 4.02 -17.13 -9.59
CA ALA A 294 2.97 -18.07 -9.99
C ALA A 294 3.31 -18.71 -11.33
N GLN A 295 3.93 -17.96 -12.24
CA GLN A 295 4.46 -18.51 -13.49
C GLN A 295 5.59 -19.52 -13.23
N ALA A 296 6.52 -19.19 -12.33
CA ALA A 296 7.63 -20.07 -11.96
C ALA A 296 7.15 -21.38 -11.31
N ALA A 297 6.02 -21.36 -10.61
CA ALA A 297 5.44 -22.55 -9.98
C ALA A 297 4.83 -23.55 -10.99
N VAL A 298 4.44 -23.09 -12.19
CA VAL A 298 3.90 -23.95 -13.26
C VAL A 298 4.99 -24.51 -14.19
N GLY A 299 6.21 -23.96 -14.12
CA GLY A 299 7.35 -24.37 -14.95
C GLY A 299 8.11 -25.61 -14.49
N ILE A 300 7.45 -26.57 -13.83
CA ILE A 300 8.01 -27.89 -13.42
C ILE A 300 7.31 -29.00 -14.20
#